data_AF-A0A8B6XVJ0-F1
#
_entry.id   AF-A0A8B6XVJ0-F1
#
_cell.length_a   1.000
_cell.length_b   1.000
_cell.length_c   1.000
_cell.angle_alpha   90.00
_cell.angle_beta   90.00
_cell.angle_gamma   90.00
#
_symmetry.space_group_name_H-M   'P 1'
#
loop_
_entity.id
_entity.type
_entity.pdbx_description
1 polymer ?
#
loop_
_entity_poly.entity_id
_entity_poly.type
_entity_poly.pdbx_seq_one_letter_code
_entity_poly.pdbx_strand_id
1 'polypeptide(L)'
;VCAPMALFYVNKNGALLPIAIQLFQKPSEENPIFLPSDPQYTWLLAKMYFNNADCSVHQSCTHLGLTHLLCESICAAAHQNLSPNHPVFQLLAPHFLYIMAINSLGLQKLISPGGWVDKTMTVGVPGLMEILKRRWREFRFDRDCWLPNDINARG
;
A
#
# COMPACT_ATOMS: atom_id res chain seq x y z
N VAL A 1 -7.66 -14.56 -2.30
CA VAL A 1 -7.35 -13.54 -1.26
C VAL A 1 -8.64 -12.84 -0.90
N CYS A 2 -8.82 -12.42 0.36
CA CYS A 2 -10.02 -11.69 0.79
C CYS A 2 -9.97 -10.21 0.37
N ALA A 3 -11.11 -9.53 0.40
CA ALA A 3 -11.23 -8.09 0.12
C ALA A 3 -12.14 -7.49 1.21
N PRO A 4 -11.59 -7.32 2.43
CA PRO A 4 -12.40 -7.10 3.61
C PRO A 4 -12.83 -5.65 3.76
N MET A 5 -13.95 -5.44 4.44
CA MET A 5 -14.40 -4.16 4.95
C MET A 5 -14.41 -4.22 6.47
N ALA A 6 -13.89 -3.18 7.13
CA ALA A 6 -13.89 -3.07 8.58
C ALA A 6 -14.50 -1.75 9.02
N LEU A 7 -15.31 -1.79 10.08
CA LEU A 7 -15.87 -0.62 10.73
C LEU A 7 -15.12 -0.39 12.04
N PHE A 8 -14.72 0.86 12.27
CA PHE A 8 -14.01 1.28 13.47
C PHE A 8 -14.81 2.32 14.26
N TYR A 9 -14.59 2.37 15.57
CA TYR A 9 -15.22 3.31 16.48
C TYR A 9 -14.17 3.93 17.41
N VAL A 10 -14.18 5.26 17.53
CA VAL A 10 -13.39 5.98 18.53
C VAL A 10 -14.17 6.02 19.83
N ASN A 11 -13.67 5.32 20.86
CA ASN A 11 -14.34 5.28 22.15
C ASN A 11 -14.15 6.58 22.96
N LYS A 12 -14.82 6.67 24.12
CA LYS A 12 -14.73 7.84 25.03
C LYS A 12 -13.31 8.15 25.52
N ASN A 13 -12.39 7.19 25.44
CA ASN A 13 -10.99 7.37 25.82
C ASN A 13 -10.10 7.77 24.61
N GLY A 14 -10.68 7.99 23.43
CA GLY A 14 -9.95 8.33 22.21
C GLY A 14 -9.30 7.14 21.49
N ALA A 15 -9.58 5.90 21.89
CA ALA A 15 -9.02 4.71 21.24
C ALA A 15 -9.87 4.30 20.03
N LEU A 16 -9.23 4.11 18.87
CA LEU A 16 -9.84 3.56 17.66
C LEU A 16 -9.94 2.04 17.75
N LEU A 17 -11.16 1.50 17.79
CA LEU A 17 -11.43 0.07 18.00
C LEU A 17 -12.16 -0.53 16.78
N PRO A 18 -11.75 -1.72 16.28
CA PRO A 18 -12.53 -2.43 15.28
C PRO A 18 -13.81 -3.00 15.91
N ILE A 19 -14.96 -2.71 15.32
CA ILE A 19 -16.28 -3.13 15.83
C ILE A 19 -17.04 -4.08 14.90
N ALA A 20 -16.64 -4.18 13.63
CA ALA A 20 -17.17 -5.16 12.70
C ALA A 20 -16.18 -5.41 11.55
N ILE A 21 -16.10 -6.65 11.06
CA ILE A 21 -15.30 -7.04 9.88
C ILE A 21 -16.13 -7.96 8.98
N GLN A 22 -16.22 -7.66 7.68
CA GLN A 22 -16.77 -8.56 6.66
C GLN A 22 -15.63 -8.91 5.69
N LEU A 23 -15.38 -10.19 5.41
CA LEU A 23 -14.16 -10.61 4.70
C LEU A 23 -14.24 -10.48 3.18
N PHE A 24 -15.43 -10.55 2.60
CA PHE A 24 -15.64 -10.35 1.17
C PHE A 24 -16.65 -9.23 0.91
N GLN A 25 -16.65 -8.71 -0.33
CA GLN A 25 -17.42 -7.53 -0.70
C GLN A 25 -18.95 -7.76 -0.73
N LYS A 26 -19.40 -8.96 -1.10
CA LYS A 26 -20.83 -9.27 -1.23
C LYS A 26 -21.33 -9.95 0.05
N PRO A 27 -22.32 -9.38 0.76
CA PRO A 27 -22.89 -10.01 1.95
C PRO A 27 -23.63 -11.30 1.58
N SER A 28 -23.48 -12.33 2.40
CA SER A 28 -24.22 -13.59 2.31
C SER A 28 -24.15 -14.34 3.64
N GLU A 29 -24.94 -15.41 3.80
CA GLU A 29 -24.82 -16.30 4.97
C GLU A 29 -23.43 -16.94 5.08
N GLU A 30 -22.76 -17.16 3.95
CA GLU A 30 -21.38 -17.68 3.88
C GLU A 30 -20.29 -16.60 4.05
N ASN A 31 -20.67 -15.32 4.05
CA ASN A 31 -19.79 -14.18 4.30
C ASN A 31 -20.40 -13.26 5.38
N PRO A 32 -20.45 -13.75 6.63
CA PRO A 32 -21.06 -13.01 7.72
C PRO A 32 -20.21 -11.79 8.11
N ILE A 33 -20.84 -10.90 8.89
CA ILE A 33 -20.15 -9.82 9.58
C ILE A 33 -19.67 -10.37 10.92
N PHE A 34 -18.35 -10.39 11.10
CA PHE A 34 -17.70 -10.79 12.34
C PHE A 34 -17.66 -9.62 13.32
N LEU A 35 -17.92 -9.90 14.60
CA LEU A 35 -18.02 -8.92 15.68
C LEU A 35 -17.04 -9.25 16.82
N PRO A 36 -16.64 -8.26 17.65
CA PRO A 36 -15.84 -8.50 18.84
C PRO A 36 -16.49 -9.42 19.88
N SER A 37 -17.82 -9.59 19.81
CA SER A 37 -18.60 -10.50 20.66
C SER A 37 -18.58 -11.97 20.19
N ASP A 38 -18.07 -12.24 18.99
CA ASP A 38 -17.93 -13.61 18.48
C ASP A 38 -16.91 -14.41 19.30
N PRO A 39 -16.91 -15.75 19.21
CA PRO A 39 -15.90 -16.58 19.86
C PRO A 39 -14.49 -16.07 19.59
N GLN A 40 -13.64 -16.12 20.62
CA GLN A 40 -12.30 -15.48 20.62
C GLN A 40 -11.49 -15.74 19.34
N TYR A 41 -11.43 -17.00 18.90
CA TYR A 41 -10.65 -17.38 17.71
C TYR A 41 -11.32 -17.01 16.40
N THR A 42 -12.65 -16.92 16.36
CA THR A 42 -13.40 -16.42 15.19
C THR A 42 -13.07 -14.94 14.96
N TRP A 43 -13.17 -14.12 16.00
CA TRP A 43 -12.83 -12.70 15.89
C TRP A 43 -11.34 -12.46 15.62
N LEU A 44 -10.46 -13.27 16.24
CA LEU A 44 -9.03 -13.21 15.96
C LEU A 44 -8.73 -13.50 14.48
N LEU A 45 -9.34 -14.54 13.92
CA LEU A 45 -9.13 -14.93 12.53
C LEU A 45 -9.64 -13.85 11.55
N ALA A 46 -10.80 -13.26 11.80
CA ALA A 46 -11.31 -12.15 10.99
C ALA A 46 -10.32 -10.98 10.92
N LYS A 47 -9.72 -10.60 12.06
CA LYS A 47 -8.67 -9.57 12.11
C LYS A 47 -7.39 -9.98 11.38
N MET A 48 -6.99 -11.26 11.45
CA MET A 48 -5.82 -11.75 10.72
C MET A 48 -6.01 -11.66 9.20
N TYR A 49 -7.19 -12.02 8.70
CA TYR A 49 -7.52 -11.84 7.27
C TYR A 49 -7.56 -10.37 6.87
N PHE A 50 -8.13 -9.49 7.70
CA PHE A 50 -8.08 -8.04 7.49
C PHE A 50 -6.63 -7.55 7.36
N ASN A 51 -5.76 -7.90 8.30
CA ASN A 51 -4.35 -7.50 8.28
C ASN A 51 -3.57 -8.10 7.10
N ASN A 52 -3.92 -9.31 6.63
CA ASN A 52 -3.32 -9.89 5.43
C ASN A 52 -3.69 -9.11 4.15
N ALA A 53 -4.94 -8.65 4.05
CA ALA A 53 -5.38 -7.80 2.95
C ALA A 53 -4.72 -6.41 3.01
N ASP A 54 -4.66 -5.80 4.20
CA ASP A 54 -3.96 -4.53 4.42
C ASP A 54 -2.49 -4.62 4.02
N CYS A 55 -1.78 -5.68 4.45
CA CYS A 55 -0.39 -5.92 4.06
C CYS A 55 -0.22 -6.01 2.54
N SER A 56 -1.17 -6.64 1.84
CA SER A 56 -1.16 -6.75 0.38
C SER A 56 -1.27 -5.38 -0.29
N VAL A 57 -2.16 -4.51 0.17
CA VAL A 57 -2.28 -3.12 -0.32
C VAL A 57 -1.07 -2.29 0.05
N HIS A 58 -0.63 -2.36 1.31
CA HIS A 58 0.52 -1.63 1.83
C HIS A 58 1.79 -1.91 1.00
N GLN A 59 2.15 -3.19 0.84
CA GLN A 59 3.38 -3.54 0.13
C GLN A 59 3.30 -3.21 -1.37
N SER A 60 2.13 -3.39 -1.99
CA SER A 60 1.96 -3.18 -3.43
C SER A 60 1.88 -1.70 -3.80
N CYS A 61 1.10 -0.93 -3.05
CA CYS A 61 0.78 0.47 -3.36
C CYS A 61 1.57 1.44 -2.50
N THR A 62 1.32 1.47 -1.19
CA THR A 62 1.87 2.48 -0.29
C THR A 62 3.39 2.44 -0.27
N HIS A 63 3.96 1.25 -0.24
CA HIS A 63 5.40 1.03 -0.24
C HIS A 63 5.95 1.01 -1.67
N LEU A 64 5.85 -0.11 -2.40
CA LEU A 64 6.55 -0.25 -3.69
C LEU A 64 6.09 0.78 -4.73
N GLY A 65 4.79 0.92 -4.95
CA GLY A 65 4.26 1.78 -6.02
C GLY A 65 4.53 3.27 -5.81
N LEU A 66 4.00 3.81 -4.71
CA LEU A 66 3.89 5.24 -4.47
C LEU A 66 5.11 5.85 -3.79
N THR A 67 6.08 5.04 -3.36
CA THR A 67 7.40 5.54 -2.95
C THR A 67 8.48 5.12 -3.94
N HIS A 68 8.80 3.83 -4.02
CA HIS A 68 9.92 3.35 -4.83
C HIS A 68 9.79 3.69 -6.32
N LEU A 69 8.73 3.22 -6.98
CA LEU A 69 8.59 3.36 -8.44
C LEU A 69 8.29 4.81 -8.87
N LEU A 70 7.47 5.51 -8.09
CA LEU A 70 7.17 6.92 -8.32
C LEU A 70 8.44 7.79 -8.18
N CYS A 71 9.19 7.64 -7.08
CA CYS A 71 10.41 8.42 -6.86
C CYS A 71 11.51 8.10 -7.86
N GLU A 72 11.66 6.84 -8.28
CA GLU A 72 12.62 6.48 -9.34
C GLU A 72 12.26 7.13 -10.67
N SER A 73 10.97 7.21 -11.02
CA SER A 73 10.52 7.91 -12.24
C SER A 73 10.88 9.39 -12.22
N ILE A 74 10.72 10.05 -11.06
CA ILE A 74 11.11 11.46 -10.86
C ILE A 74 12.63 11.62 -10.93
N CYS A 75 13.38 10.72 -10.29
CA CYS A 75 14.85 10.69 -10.34
C CYS A 75 15.36 10.56 -11.78
N ALA A 76 14.83 9.59 -12.55
CA ALA A 76 15.19 9.39 -13.94
C ALA A 76 14.88 10.63 -14.79
N ALA A 77 13.71 11.25 -14.61
CA ALA A 77 13.35 12.47 -15.31
C ALA A 77 14.30 13.64 -14.96
N ALA A 78 14.67 13.81 -13.70
CA ALA A 78 15.60 14.85 -13.27
C ALA A 78 17.00 14.65 -13.90
N HIS A 79 17.53 13.43 -13.89
CA HIS A 79 18.82 13.12 -14.50
C HIS A 79 18.84 13.28 -16.03
N GLN A 80 17.72 13.04 -16.72
CA GLN A 80 17.63 13.15 -18.17
C GLN A 80 17.41 14.60 -18.65
N ASN A 81 16.75 15.43 -17.83
CA ASN A 81 16.25 16.73 -18.29
C ASN A 81 16.86 17.94 -17.58
N LEU A 82 17.60 17.76 -16.49
CA LEU A 82 18.24 18.85 -15.75
C LEU A 82 19.76 18.70 -15.79
N SER A 83 20.46 19.79 -16.10
CA SER A 83 21.92 19.84 -15.93
C SER A 83 22.30 19.58 -14.47
N PRO A 84 23.45 18.94 -14.18
CA PRO A 84 23.96 18.81 -12.82
C PRO A 84 24.14 20.14 -12.07
N ASN A 85 24.31 21.24 -12.81
CA ASN A 85 24.42 22.61 -12.26
C ASN A 85 23.06 23.33 -12.15
N HIS A 86 21.97 22.72 -12.61
CA HIS A 86 20.64 23.31 -12.51
C HIS A 86 20.21 23.37 -11.03
N PRO A 87 19.70 24.51 -10.51
CA PRO A 87 19.40 24.66 -9.09
C PRO A 87 18.38 23.62 -8.58
N VAL A 88 17.37 23.29 -9.39
CA VAL A 88 16.40 22.23 -9.05
C VAL A 88 17.07 20.85 -8.98
N PHE A 89 18.04 20.55 -9.84
CA PHE A 89 18.76 19.28 -9.76
C PHE A 89 19.60 19.22 -8.48
N GLN A 90 20.32 20.29 -8.15
CA GLN A 90 21.12 20.36 -6.92
C GLN A 90 20.25 20.22 -5.66
N LEU A 91 19.04 20.80 -5.67
CA LEU A 91 18.07 20.64 -4.58
C LEU A 91 17.59 19.18 -4.44
N LEU A 92 17.29 18.51 -5.56
CA LEU A 92 16.69 17.17 -5.53
C LEU A 92 17.72 16.05 -5.40
N ALA A 93 18.97 16.24 -5.86
CA ALA A 93 19.99 15.19 -5.92
C ALA A 93 20.21 14.45 -4.58
N PRO A 94 20.28 15.11 -3.41
CA PRO A 94 20.42 14.41 -2.13
C PRO A 94 19.24 13.47 -1.82
N HIS A 95 18.04 13.77 -2.32
CA HIS A 95 16.83 12.97 -2.10
C HIS A 95 16.72 11.76 -3.04
N PHE A 96 17.55 11.69 -4.08
CA PHE A 96 17.59 10.56 -5.00
C PHE A 96 18.65 9.51 -4.63
N LEU A 97 19.43 9.76 -3.58
CA LEU A 97 20.52 8.89 -3.19
C LEU A 97 20.02 7.45 -3.03
N TYR A 98 20.61 6.55 -3.82
CA TYR A 98 20.34 5.12 -3.87
C TYR A 98 18.97 4.64 -4.38
N ILE A 99 18.04 5.52 -4.80
CA ILE A 99 16.70 5.09 -5.24
C ILE A 99 16.74 4.11 -6.43
N MET A 100 17.56 4.41 -7.45
CA MET A 100 17.72 3.53 -8.62
C MET A 100 18.44 2.23 -8.26
N ALA A 101 19.38 2.29 -7.31
CA ALA A 101 20.15 1.12 -6.89
C ALA A 101 19.27 0.13 -6.11
N ILE A 102 18.47 0.61 -5.15
CA ILE A 102 17.57 -0.25 -4.38
C ILE A 102 16.45 -0.81 -5.26
N ASN A 103 15.91 -0.03 -6.20
CA ASN A 103 14.87 -0.51 -7.10
C ASN A 103 15.40 -1.55 -8.10
N SER A 104 16.63 -1.38 -8.60
CA SER A 104 17.32 -2.38 -9.41
C SER A 104 17.49 -3.70 -8.66
N LEU A 105 17.87 -3.65 -7.38
CA LEU A 105 17.95 -4.84 -6.53
C LEU A 105 16.57 -5.46 -6.28
N GLY A 106 15.55 -4.63 -6.07
CA GLY A 106 14.15 -5.05 -5.92
C GLY A 106 13.65 -5.82 -7.15
N LEU A 107 13.90 -5.31 -8.35
CA LEU A 107 13.56 -6.01 -9.60
C LEU A 107 14.21 -7.39 -9.70
N GLN A 108 15.46 -7.53 -9.27
CA GLN A 108 16.21 -8.78 -9.39
C GLN A 108 15.86 -9.81 -8.32
N LYS A 109 15.55 -9.39 -7.09
CA LYS A 109 15.44 -10.28 -5.93
C LYS A 109 14.07 -10.29 -5.27
N LEU A 110 13.32 -9.19 -5.34
CA LEU A 110 12.06 -9.02 -4.62
C LEU A 110 10.87 -9.39 -5.53
N ILE A 111 10.76 -8.74 -6.69
CA ILE A 111 9.62 -8.89 -7.61
C ILE A 111 9.93 -9.69 -8.88
N SER A 112 11.10 -10.31 -8.98
CA SER A 112 11.41 -11.28 -10.02
C SER A 112 10.57 -12.56 -9.81
N PRO A 113 10.31 -13.36 -10.88
CA PRO A 113 9.65 -14.65 -10.75
C PRO A 113 10.37 -15.56 -9.72
N GLY A 114 9.64 -16.06 -8.72
CA GLY A 114 10.22 -16.84 -7.63
C GLY A 114 11.03 -16.02 -6.62
N GLY A 115 10.93 -14.69 -6.69
CA GLY A 115 11.48 -13.74 -5.74
C GLY A 115 10.77 -13.76 -4.39
N TRP A 116 11.15 -12.85 -3.51
CA TRP A 116 10.59 -12.79 -2.15
C TRP A 116 9.09 -12.54 -2.11
N VAL A 117 8.54 -11.71 -3.00
CA VAL A 117 7.09 -11.45 -3.05
C VAL A 117 6.32 -12.74 -3.33
N ASP A 118 6.73 -13.54 -4.32
CA ASP A 118 6.08 -14.83 -4.62
C ASP A 118 6.17 -15.82 -3.46
N LYS A 119 7.25 -15.77 -2.68
CA LYS A 119 7.49 -16.69 -1.56
C LYS A 119 6.77 -16.31 -0.26
N THR A 120 6.46 -15.03 -0.07
CA THR A 120 6.06 -14.51 1.25
C THR A 120 4.74 -13.75 1.25
N MET A 121 4.24 -13.34 0.09
CA MET A 121 2.96 -12.63 -0.02
C MET A 121 1.90 -13.51 -0.67
N THR A 122 0.71 -13.53 -0.08
CA THR A 122 -0.43 -14.31 -0.57
C THR A 122 -0.84 -13.93 -2.00
N VAL A 123 -0.61 -12.69 -2.41
CA VAL A 123 -0.97 -12.19 -3.75
C VAL A 123 0.07 -12.53 -4.83
N GLY A 124 1.30 -12.89 -4.44
CA GLY A 124 2.44 -13.01 -5.36
C GLY A 124 2.71 -11.75 -6.19
N VAL A 125 3.67 -11.82 -7.10
CA VAL A 125 4.00 -10.72 -8.01
C VAL A 125 2.82 -10.35 -8.92
N PRO A 126 2.06 -11.30 -9.52
CA PRO A 126 0.93 -10.94 -10.39
C PRO A 126 -0.16 -10.15 -9.66
N GLY A 127 -0.52 -10.57 -8.44
CA GLY A 127 -1.53 -9.87 -7.65
C GLY A 127 -1.05 -8.51 -7.14
N LEU A 128 0.22 -8.42 -6.71
CA LEU A 128 0.84 -7.13 -6.35
C LEU A 128 0.79 -6.14 -7.52
N MET A 129 1.14 -6.57 -8.73
CA MET A 129 1.12 -5.71 -9.92
C MET A 129 -0.30 -5.28 -10.31
N GLU A 130 -1.29 -6.17 -10.19
CA GLU A 130 -2.70 -5.85 -10.47
C GLU A 130 -3.26 -4.84 -9.45
N ILE A 131 -2.94 -4.99 -8.16
CA ILE A 131 -3.32 -4.02 -7.11
C ILE A 131 -2.71 -2.64 -7.42
N LEU A 132 -1.41 -2.60 -7.73
CA LEU A 132 -0.71 -1.36 -8.10
C LEU A 132 -1.34 -0.71 -9.33
N LYS A 133 -1.60 -1.48 -10.39
CA LYS A 133 -2.22 -0.99 -11.62
C LYS A 133 -3.58 -0.34 -11.38
N ARG A 134 -4.41 -0.91 -10.50
CA ARG A 134 -5.71 -0.33 -10.12
C ARG A 134 -5.53 0.97 -9.36
N ARG A 135 -4.66 0.98 -8.34
CA ARG A 135 -4.37 2.19 -7.56
C ARG A 135 -3.83 3.33 -8.43
N TRP A 136 -2.96 3.02 -9.38
CA TRP A 136 -2.37 4.01 -10.28
C TRP A 136 -3.42 4.75 -11.13
N ARG A 137 -4.51 4.08 -11.52
CA ARG A 137 -5.60 4.71 -12.30
C ARG A 137 -6.36 5.78 -11.52
N GLU A 138 -6.36 5.69 -10.19
CA GLU A 138 -7.06 6.61 -9.30
C GLU A 138 -6.10 7.60 -8.62
N PHE A 139 -4.79 7.44 -8.83
CA PHE A 139 -3.75 8.23 -8.22
C PHE A 139 -3.79 9.67 -8.70
N ARG A 140 -3.63 10.60 -7.77
CA ARG A 140 -3.60 12.03 -8.03
C ARG A 140 -2.43 12.65 -7.30
N PHE A 141 -1.44 13.14 -8.03
CA PHE A 141 -0.24 13.74 -7.44
C PHE A 141 -0.57 14.94 -6.53
N ASP A 142 -1.52 15.78 -6.94
CA ASP A 142 -1.93 16.99 -6.22
C ASP A 142 -2.76 16.73 -4.95
N ARG A 143 -3.28 15.50 -4.79
CA ARG A 143 -4.00 15.05 -3.59
C ARG A 143 -3.13 14.10 -2.76
N ASP A 144 -2.67 13.02 -3.37
CA ASP A 144 -2.05 11.87 -2.71
C ASP A 144 -0.58 12.11 -2.32
N CYS A 145 0.15 13.01 -3.00
CA CYS A 145 1.53 13.38 -2.66
C CYS A 145 1.63 14.68 -1.83
N TRP A 146 0.50 15.26 -1.43
CA TRP A 146 0.47 16.43 -0.57
C TRP A 146 -0.25 16.09 0.74
N LEU A 147 0.53 15.87 1.80
CA LEU A 147 0.02 15.36 3.08
C LEU A 147 -1.21 16.11 3.63
N PRO A 148 -1.28 17.46 3.60
CA PRO A 148 -2.48 18.17 4.03
C PRO A 148 -3.73 17.83 3.20
N ASN A 149 -3.60 17.68 1.88
CA ASN A 149 -4.73 17.32 1.01
C ASN A 149 -5.13 15.86 1.20
N ASP A 150 -4.16 14.96 1.34
CA ASP A 150 -4.41 13.55 1.60
C ASP A 150 -5.15 13.33 2.93
N ILE A 151 -4.70 13.96 4.02
CA ILE A 151 -5.39 13.88 5.31
C ILE A 151 -6.81 14.44 5.17
N ASN A 152 -6.98 15.66 4.64
CA ASN A 152 -8.30 16.28 4.51
C ASN A 152 -9.27 15.48 3.63
N ALA A 153 -8.77 14.78 2.60
CA ALA A 153 -9.60 13.95 1.74
C ALA A 153 -10.16 12.69 2.44
N ARG A 154 -9.58 12.29 3.57
CA ARG A 154 -9.97 11.10 4.34
C ARG A 154 -10.73 11.43 5.63
N GLY A 155 -10.96 12.71 5.90
CA GLY A 155 -11.57 13.23 7.14
C GLY A 155 -10.62 13.24 8.32
#